data_AF-E0ULX4-F1
#
_entry.id   AF-E0ULX4-F1
#
_cell.length_a   1.000
_cell.length_b   1.000
_cell.length_c   1.000
_cell.angle_alpha   90.00
_cell.angle_beta   90.00
_cell.angle_gamma   90.00
#
_symmetry.space_group_name_H-M   'P 1'
#
loop_
_entity.id
_entity.type
_entity.pdbx_description
1 polymer ?
#
loop_
_entity_poly.entity_id
_entity_poly.type
_entity_poly.pdbx_seq_one_letter_code
_entity_poly.pdbx_strand_id
1 'polypeptide(L)'
;MDGWGKIKMAKIYDDFDIIALENAIEQAYSTENTPFCDYEVDADYDFGTYHYRVWRGRSCLGSFYRSPMTDEWVAKPFYKNGEFVYEPNEQSFGSHEEAQAYIILCWEG
;
A
#
# COMPACT_ATOMS: atom_id res chain seq x y z
N MET A 1 4.85 63.88 32.41
CA MET A 1 4.04 63.98 31.16
C MET A 1 4.02 62.57 30.62
N ASP A 2 2.96 61.86 30.93
CA ASP A 2 2.98 60.41 31.00
C ASP A 2 2.22 59.88 29.78
N GLY A 3 2.98 59.44 28.77
CA GLY A 3 2.47 58.92 27.51
C GLY A 3 1.96 57.49 27.65
N TRP A 4 0.74 57.32 28.15
CA TRP A 4 0.04 56.03 28.10
C TRP A 4 -0.48 55.80 26.68
N GLY A 5 0.36 55.23 25.81
CA GLY A 5 -0.05 54.68 24.53
C GLY A 5 -0.98 53.48 24.76
N LYS A 6 -2.28 53.68 24.53
CA LYS A 6 -3.26 52.59 24.54
C LYS A 6 -2.95 51.63 23.39
N ILE A 7 -2.30 50.51 23.69
CA ILE A 7 -2.20 49.39 22.76
C ILE A 7 -3.60 48.78 22.64
N LYS A 8 -4.30 49.08 21.54
CA LYS A 8 -5.49 48.33 21.15
C LYS A 8 -5.04 46.92 20.78
N MET A 9 -5.27 45.95 21.66
CA MET A 9 -5.22 44.54 21.30
C MET A 9 -6.38 44.27 20.34
N ALA A 10 -6.12 44.43 19.05
CA ALA A 10 -6.97 43.86 18.02
C ALA A 10 -6.88 42.34 18.19
N LYS A 11 -7.96 41.74 18.69
CA LYS A 11 -8.17 40.29 18.63
C LYS A 11 -8.18 39.93 17.15
N ILE A 12 -7.04 39.42 16.66
CA ILE A 12 -6.96 38.71 15.39
C ILE A 12 -7.56 37.34 15.70
N TYR A 13 -8.86 37.21 15.51
CA TYR A 13 -9.40 35.91 15.18
C TYR A 13 -9.01 35.73 13.71
N ASP A 14 -7.97 34.94 13.46
CA ASP A 14 -7.79 34.35 12.15
C ASP A 14 -9.10 33.62 11.86
N ASP A 15 -9.79 34.04 10.81
CA ASP A 15 -11.02 33.40 10.35
C ASP A 15 -10.70 31.92 10.15
N PHE A 16 -11.26 31.10 11.03
CA PHE A 16 -11.14 29.66 10.93
C PHE A 16 -11.78 29.26 9.60
N ASP A 17 -10.94 28.92 8.63
CA ASP A 17 -11.39 28.57 7.29
C ASP A 17 -12.04 27.18 7.33
N ILE A 18 -13.34 27.18 7.61
CA ILE A 18 -14.19 26.00 7.69
C ILE A 18 -14.09 25.19 6.39
N ILE A 19 -13.96 25.86 5.24
CA ILE A 19 -13.88 25.20 3.94
C ILE A 19 -12.54 24.47 3.80
N ALA A 20 -11.44 25.08 4.22
CA ALA A 20 -10.13 24.41 4.24
C ALA A 20 -10.12 23.20 5.18
N LEU A 21 -10.80 23.29 6.34
CA LEU A 21 -10.94 22.16 7.25
C LEU A 21 -11.80 21.04 6.65
N GLU A 22 -12.97 21.37 6.08
CA GLU A 22 -13.86 20.40 5.44
C GLU A 22 -13.15 19.68 4.30
N ASN A 23 -12.41 20.40 3.46
CA ASN A 23 -11.59 19.81 2.41
C ASN A 23 -10.47 18.91 2.98
N ALA A 24 -9.82 19.31 4.07
CA ALA A 24 -8.79 18.50 4.71
C ALA A 24 -9.38 17.22 5.34
N ILE A 25 -10.58 17.31 5.92
CA ILE A 25 -11.33 16.17 6.46
C ILE A 25 -11.75 15.25 5.32
N GLU A 26 -12.29 15.76 4.22
CA GLU A 26 -12.65 14.95 3.04
C GLU A 26 -11.43 14.29 2.40
N GLN A 27 -10.28 14.98 2.33
CA GLN A 27 -9.03 14.39 1.86
C GLN A 27 -8.51 13.32 2.82
N ALA A 28 -8.58 13.53 4.13
CA ALA A 28 -8.21 12.53 5.12
C ALA A 28 -9.14 11.31 5.04
N TYR A 29 -10.46 11.50 4.97
CA TYR A 29 -11.44 10.43 4.76
C TYR A 29 -11.23 9.73 3.43
N SER A 30 -10.89 10.43 2.36
CA SER A 30 -10.55 9.82 1.06
C SER A 30 -9.23 9.05 1.10
N THR A 31 -8.29 9.44 1.96
CA THR A 31 -7.02 8.75 2.15
C THR A 31 -7.21 7.51 3.03
N GLU A 32 -8.07 7.60 4.05
CA GLU A 32 -8.47 6.47 4.92
C GLU A 32 -9.46 5.52 4.24
N ASN A 33 -10.31 6.03 3.33
CA ASN A 33 -11.21 5.27 2.45
C ASN A 33 -10.66 5.14 1.03
N THR A 34 -9.35 5.34 0.84
CA THR A 34 -8.71 4.74 -0.33
C THR A 34 -9.04 3.26 -0.17
N PRO A 35 -9.78 2.65 -1.11
CA PRO A 35 -10.27 1.29 -0.93
C PRO A 35 -9.08 0.50 -0.46
N PHE A 36 -9.16 -0.07 0.75
CA PHE A 36 -8.20 -1.05 1.20
C PHE A 36 -8.14 -2.02 0.04
N CYS A 37 -7.07 -1.93 -0.75
CA CYS A 37 -6.87 -2.89 -1.80
C CYS A 37 -6.76 -4.17 -0.97
N ASP A 38 -7.72 -5.09 -1.12
CA ASP A 38 -7.73 -6.32 -0.33
C ASP A 38 -6.35 -7.01 -0.37
N TYR A 39 -5.60 -6.70 -1.43
CA TYR A 39 -4.25 -7.11 -1.69
C TYR A 39 -3.29 -5.93 -1.82
N GLU A 40 -2.23 -5.93 -1.03
CA GLU A 40 -1.12 -4.98 -1.12
C GLU A 40 0.11 -5.66 -1.73
N VAL A 41 0.94 -4.90 -2.44
CA VAL A 41 2.22 -5.39 -2.97
C VAL A 41 3.35 -4.53 -2.44
N ASP A 42 4.31 -5.14 -1.76
CA ASP A 42 5.57 -4.51 -1.41
C ASP A 42 6.71 -5.10 -2.25
N ALA A 43 7.81 -4.36 -2.36
CA ALA A 43 8.98 -4.75 -3.12
C ALA A 43 10.23 -4.60 -2.28
N ASP A 44 11.10 -5.61 -2.32
CA ASP A 44 12.42 -5.61 -1.71
C ASP A 44 13.46 -5.98 -2.78
N TYR A 45 14.65 -5.40 -2.70
CA TYR A 45 15.74 -5.71 -3.61
C TYR A 45 16.72 -6.63 -2.89
N ASP A 46 16.74 -7.90 -3.29
CA ASP A 46 17.59 -8.91 -2.67
C ASP A 46 18.15 -9.89 -3.72
N PHE A 47 19.31 -10.48 -3.45
CA PHE A 47 20.00 -11.43 -4.34
C PHE A 47 20.13 -11.00 -5.81
N GLY A 48 20.19 -9.69 -6.08
CA GLY A 48 20.38 -9.14 -7.41
C GLY A 48 19.10 -8.96 -8.24
N THR A 49 17.92 -9.17 -7.66
CA THR A 49 16.63 -8.93 -8.33
C THR A 49 15.61 -8.29 -7.38
N TYR A 50 14.54 -7.73 -7.94
CA TYR A 50 13.41 -7.27 -7.14
C TYR A 50 12.50 -8.46 -6.82
N HIS A 51 12.26 -8.67 -5.53
CA HIS A 51 11.27 -9.59 -5.00
C HIS A 51 10.05 -8.80 -4.54
N TYR A 52 8.91 -9.14 -5.11
CA TYR A 52 7.63 -8.54 -4.77
C TYR A 52 6.86 -9.51 -3.88
N ARG A 53 6.22 -9.04 -2.81
CA ARG A 53 5.35 -9.88 -1.97
C ARG A 53 3.93 -9.36 -2.01
N VAL A 54 3.00 -10.30 -2.10
CA VAL A 54 1.56 -10.02 -2.11
C VAL A 54 1.02 -10.26 -0.72
N TRP A 55 0.35 -9.26 -0.16
CA TRP A 55 -0.17 -9.27 1.21
C TRP A 55 -1.69 -9.12 1.21
N ARG A 56 -2.37 -9.76 2.15
CA ARG A 56 -3.77 -9.47 2.53
C ARG A 56 -3.84 -9.21 4.02
N GLY A 57 -4.07 -7.97 4.41
CA GLY A 57 -3.96 -7.55 5.81
C GLY A 57 -2.56 -7.86 6.36
N ARG A 58 -2.45 -8.82 7.29
CA ARG A 58 -1.17 -9.22 7.90
C ARG A 58 -0.57 -10.51 7.33
N SER A 59 -1.23 -11.11 6.35
CA SER A 59 -0.82 -12.39 5.76
C SER A 59 -0.06 -12.17 4.46
N CYS A 60 1.19 -12.62 4.39
CA CYS A 60 1.96 -12.67 3.14
C CYS A 60 1.51 -13.89 2.35
N LEU A 61 0.80 -13.68 1.24
CA LEU A 61 0.20 -14.74 0.43
C LEU A 61 1.22 -15.47 -0.45
N GLY A 62 2.28 -14.77 -0.83
CA GLY A 62 3.32 -15.30 -1.71
C GLY A 62 4.25 -14.21 -2.18
N SER A 63 5.19 -14.60 -3.02
CA SER A 63 6.12 -13.67 -3.66
C SER A 63 6.22 -13.93 -5.15
N PHE A 64 6.52 -12.90 -5.93
CA PHE A 64 6.90 -13.06 -7.33
C PHE A 64 8.14 -12.24 -7.66
N TYR A 65 8.90 -12.65 -8.67
CA TYR A 65 10.12 -11.98 -9.11
C TYR A 65 10.33 -12.19 -10.60
N ARG A 66 11.14 -11.33 -11.22
CA ARG A 66 11.57 -11.53 -12.60
C ARG A 66 12.82 -12.41 -12.61
N SER A 67 12.71 -13.57 -13.23
CA SER A 67 13.79 -14.55 -13.34
C SER A 67 14.95 -13.96 -14.14
N PRO A 68 16.17 -13.87 -13.56
CA PRO A 68 17.33 -13.36 -14.30
C PRO A 68 17.81 -14.33 -15.39
N MET A 69 17.35 -15.59 -15.38
CA MET A 69 17.77 -16.62 -16.35
C MET A 69 16.83 -16.72 -17.55
N THR A 70 15.52 -16.60 -17.33
CA THR A 70 14.50 -16.81 -18.36
C THR A 70 13.78 -15.55 -18.78
N ASP A 71 13.97 -14.44 -18.05
CA ASP A 71 13.26 -13.18 -18.22
C ASP A 71 11.73 -13.26 -17.97
N GLU A 72 11.26 -14.38 -17.41
CA GLU A 72 9.85 -14.61 -17.05
C GLU A 72 9.54 -14.15 -15.63
N TRP A 73 8.26 -13.92 -15.34
CA TRP A 73 7.78 -13.66 -13.99
C TRP A 73 7.47 -14.95 -13.28
N VAL A 74 8.23 -15.26 -12.22
CA VAL A 74 8.03 -16.47 -11.41
C VAL A 74 7.20 -16.11 -10.19
N ALA A 75 6.03 -16.73 -10.06
CA ALA A 75 5.17 -16.62 -8.88
C ALA A 75 5.39 -17.79 -7.93
N LYS A 76 5.41 -17.50 -6.63
CA LYS A 76 5.63 -18.45 -5.54
C LYS A 76 4.54 -18.26 -4.47
N PRO A 77 3.38 -18.95 -4.59
CA PRO A 77 2.32 -18.85 -3.61
C PRO A 77 2.69 -19.62 -2.33
N PHE A 78 2.49 -19.01 -1.16
CA PHE A 78 2.70 -19.67 0.15
C PHE A 78 1.45 -20.37 0.66
N TYR A 79 0.30 -20.10 0.04
CA TYR A 79 -0.98 -20.66 0.42
C TYR A 79 -1.70 -21.27 -0.78
N LYS A 80 -2.52 -22.28 -0.53
CA LYS A 80 -3.48 -22.84 -1.47
C LYS A 80 -4.78 -23.14 -0.75
N ASN A 81 -5.90 -22.58 -1.22
CA ASN A 81 -7.23 -22.68 -0.61
C ASN A 81 -7.21 -22.29 0.89
N GLY A 82 -6.48 -21.22 1.24
CA GLY A 82 -6.30 -20.77 2.62
C GLY A 82 -5.33 -21.60 3.49
N GLU A 83 -4.79 -22.72 3.00
CA GLU A 83 -3.83 -23.55 3.74
C GLU A 83 -2.37 -23.23 3.35
N PHE A 84 -1.47 -23.17 4.33
CA PHE A 84 -0.06 -22.91 4.08
C PHE A 84 0.62 -24.11 3.41
N VAL A 85 1.41 -23.84 2.36
CA VAL A 85 2.14 -24.85 1.58
C VAL A 85 3.63 -24.69 1.80
N TYR A 86 4.26 -25.71 2.39
CA TYR A 86 5.69 -25.71 2.70
C TYR A 86 6.58 -25.71 1.43
N GLU A 87 6.11 -26.34 0.36
CA GLU A 87 6.75 -26.36 -0.96
C GLU A 87 5.86 -25.64 -1.97
N PRO A 88 6.03 -24.32 -2.14
CA PRO A 88 5.27 -23.51 -3.09
C PRO A 88 5.34 -24.08 -4.50
N ASN A 89 4.19 -24.21 -5.15
CA ASN A 89 4.13 -24.56 -6.56
C ASN A 89 4.50 -23.34 -7.41
N GLU A 90 5.79 -23.19 -7.70
CA GLU A 90 6.29 -22.10 -8.52
C GLU A 90 5.79 -22.21 -9.97
N GLN A 91 5.38 -21.08 -10.55
CA GLN A 91 4.90 -21.03 -11.93
C GLN A 91 5.39 -19.76 -12.64
N SER A 92 5.79 -19.90 -13.90
CA SER A 92 6.23 -18.80 -14.77
C SER A 92 5.07 -18.17 -15.53
N PHE A 93 5.16 -16.85 -15.74
CA PHE A 93 4.19 -16.02 -16.44
C PHE A 93 4.87 -14.99 -17.34
N GLY A 94 4.10 -14.46 -18.30
CA GLY A 94 4.59 -13.45 -19.25
C GLY A 94 4.58 -12.03 -18.67
N SER A 95 3.73 -11.77 -17.67
CA SER A 95 3.61 -10.47 -17.01
C SER A 95 3.56 -10.58 -15.49
N HIS A 96 3.87 -9.47 -14.80
CA HIS A 96 3.81 -9.44 -13.35
C HIS A 96 2.37 -9.48 -12.82
N GLU A 97 1.41 -8.93 -13.57
CA GLU A 97 0.00 -8.97 -13.22
C GLU A 97 -0.53 -10.40 -13.18
N GLU A 98 -0.13 -11.24 -14.15
CA GLU A 98 -0.48 -12.67 -14.16
C GLU A 98 0.14 -13.40 -12.96
N ALA A 99 1.40 -13.13 -12.65
CA ALA A 99 2.08 -13.72 -11.50
C ALA A 99 1.44 -13.31 -10.16
N GLN A 100 1.07 -12.04 -10.00
CA GLN A 100 0.33 -11.55 -8.84
C GLN A 100 -1.05 -12.18 -8.74
N ALA A 101 -1.81 -12.18 -9.85
CA ALA A 101 -3.16 -12.76 -9.89
C ALA A 101 -3.15 -14.25 -9.53
N TYR A 102 -2.15 -15.00 -9.98
CA TYR A 102 -1.98 -16.40 -9.63
C TYR A 102 -1.85 -16.62 -8.11
N ILE A 103 -1.09 -15.77 -7.41
CA ILE A 103 -0.93 -15.87 -5.95
C ILE A 103 -2.27 -15.61 -5.25
N ILE A 104 -3.02 -14.60 -5.70
CA ILE A 104 -4.34 -14.27 -5.16
C ILE A 104 -5.32 -15.42 -5.38
N LEU A 105 -5.37 -15.98 -6.59
CA LEU A 105 -6.22 -17.12 -6.93
C LEU A 105 -5.90 -18.35 -6.08
N CYS A 106 -4.61 -18.63 -5.83
CA CYS A 106 -4.22 -19.72 -4.95
C CYS A 106 -4.76 -19.51 -3.53
N TRP A 107 -4.79 -18.27 -3.03
CA TRP A 107 -5.33 -17.97 -1.71
C TRP A 107 -6.86 -18.10 -1.64
N GLU A 108 -7.58 -17.55 -2.63
CA GLU A 108 -9.05 -17.48 -2.63
C GLU A 108 -9.75 -18.82 -2.90
N GLY A 109 -9.13 -19.69 -3.71
CA GLY A 109 -9.66 -21.03 -4.04
C GLY A 109 -10.42 -21.08 -5.36
#